data_AF-A0A2H3FK49-F1
#
_entry.id   AF-A0A2H3FK49-F1
#
_cell.length_a   1.000
_cell.length_b   1.000
_cell.length_c   1.000
_cell.angle_alpha   90.00
_cell.angle_beta   90.00
_cell.angle_gamma   90.00
#
_symmetry.space_group_name_H-M   'P 1'
#
loop_
_entity.id
_entity.type
_entity.pdbx_description
1 polymer ?
#
loop_
_entity_poly.entity_id
_entity_poly.type
_entity_poly.pdbx_seq_one_letter_code
_entity_poly.pdbx_strand_id
1 'polypeptide(L)'
;MSSQVAKAASNVVSIAKKQTVQSTGIWETFRRFLAIDPERSNGVPLNPHFRNPPPGANDPLQYEDPVTLPAGDIADNPYWKRDNRRNYPQLSVVNQSQFAQLLTIGSAEAPKVDLIGEAGEKQLVAVKQESETGLAKALEKASNATKDVFVNGMPPLPSGQTLNTGKWDVHKYELEESSYGEGYPCRSFK
;
A
#
# COMPACT_ATOMS: atom_id res chain seq x y z
N MET A 1 21.86 -3.66 32.37
CA MET A 1 22.08 -3.34 30.94
C MET A 1 20.73 -3.49 30.26
N SER A 2 20.11 -2.40 29.82
CA SER A 2 18.79 -2.45 29.16
C SER A 2 18.88 -3.28 27.86
N SER A 3 17.79 -3.97 27.50
CA SER A 3 17.72 -4.86 26.33
C SER A 3 18.17 -4.19 25.03
N GLN A 4 17.96 -2.88 24.94
CA GLN A 4 18.32 -2.05 23.79
C GLN A 4 19.82 -1.76 23.68
N VAL A 5 20.57 -1.65 24.78
CA VAL A 5 22.04 -1.50 24.73
C VAL A 5 22.66 -2.82 24.24
N ALA A 6 22.08 -3.95 24.64
CA ALA A 6 22.48 -5.27 24.14
C ALA A 6 22.14 -5.46 22.65
N LYS A 7 21.00 -4.93 22.17
CA LYS A 7 20.61 -5.02 20.75
C LYS A 7 21.32 -3.99 19.86
N ALA A 8 21.60 -2.78 20.35
CA ALA A 8 22.48 -1.83 19.69
C ALA A 8 23.86 -2.46 19.49
N ALA A 9 24.41 -3.13 20.51
CA ALA A 9 25.63 -3.94 20.40
C ALA A 9 25.48 -5.11 19.40
N SER A 10 24.29 -5.70 19.24
CA SER A 10 24.05 -6.72 18.20
C SER A 10 24.02 -6.17 16.77
N ASN A 11 23.72 -4.87 16.60
CA ASN A 11 23.75 -4.17 15.31
C ASN A 11 25.11 -3.50 15.04
N VAL A 12 26.05 -3.52 15.99
CA VAL A 12 27.42 -3.04 15.78
C VAL A 12 28.13 -4.03 14.86
N VAL A 13 28.33 -3.61 13.62
CA VAL A 13 29.11 -4.36 12.64
C VAL A 13 30.60 -4.05 12.83
N SER A 14 31.41 -5.11 12.90
CA SER A 14 32.86 -4.97 13.04
C SER A 14 33.49 -4.19 11.89
N ILE A 15 34.50 -3.38 12.15
CA ILE A 15 35.18 -2.53 11.16
C ILE A 15 35.80 -3.34 10.01
N ALA A 16 36.24 -4.58 10.29
CA ALA A 16 36.78 -5.49 9.29
C ALA A 16 35.73 -5.95 8.25
N LYS A 17 34.44 -5.85 8.57
CA LYS A 17 33.33 -6.15 7.65
C LYS A 17 32.88 -4.91 6.87
N LYS A 18 33.46 -3.73 7.14
CA LYS A 18 33.14 -2.48 6.46
C LYS A 18 34.10 -2.29 5.29
N GLN A 19 33.55 -1.96 4.12
CA GLN A 19 34.31 -1.79 2.87
C GLN A 19 35.01 -0.42 2.80
N THR A 20 35.86 -0.15 3.79
CA THR A 20 36.63 1.10 3.90
C THR A 20 38.11 0.83 4.15
N VAL A 21 38.97 1.75 3.73
CA VAL A 21 40.41 1.70 4.01
C VAL A 21 40.66 1.72 5.52
N GLN A 22 41.43 0.76 6.03
CA GLN A 22 41.71 0.63 7.46
C GLN A 22 43.15 1.04 7.80
N SER A 23 43.38 1.42 9.05
CA SER A 23 44.72 1.50 9.61
C SER A 23 45.32 0.08 9.72
N THR A 24 46.65 -0.03 9.67
CA THR A 24 47.36 -1.32 9.74
C THR A 24 48.49 -1.28 10.76
N GLY A 25 48.86 -2.45 11.29
CA GLY A 25 49.95 -2.59 12.25
C GLY A 25 49.72 -1.80 13.55
N ILE A 26 50.78 -1.14 14.04
CA ILE A 26 50.77 -0.40 15.31
C ILE A 26 49.73 0.74 15.31
N TRP A 27 49.47 1.34 14.14
CA TRP A 27 48.50 2.42 14.00
C TRP A 27 47.06 1.96 14.22
N GLU A 28 46.73 0.71 13.91
CA GLU A 28 45.40 0.16 14.21
C GLU A 28 45.22 -0.06 15.72
N THR A 29 46.26 -0.53 16.41
CA THR A 29 46.23 -0.66 17.88
C THR A 29 46.04 0.71 18.54
N PHE A 30 46.76 1.73 18.06
CA PHE A 30 46.63 3.10 18.54
C PHE A 30 45.23 3.68 18.26
N ARG A 31 44.70 3.49 17.04
CA ARG A 31 43.35 3.92 16.66
C ARG A 31 42.29 3.29 17.57
N ARG A 32 42.36 1.98 17.80
CA ARG A 32 41.43 1.26 18.68
C ARG A 32 41.48 1.75 20.13
N PHE A 33 42.65 2.17 20.61
CA PHE A 33 42.81 2.68 21.96
C PHE A 33 42.26 4.10 22.14
N LEU A 34 42.45 4.99 21.15
CA LEU A 34 42.04 6.39 21.27
C LEU A 34 40.64 6.71 20.71
N ALA A 35 40.05 5.84 19.89
CA ALA A 35 38.73 6.06 19.33
C ALA A 35 37.63 5.89 20.38
N ILE A 36 36.66 6.81 20.39
CA ILE A 36 35.43 6.70 21.22
C ILE A 36 34.63 5.46 20.85
N ASP A 37 34.58 5.15 19.55
CA ASP A 37 33.98 3.92 19.00
C ASP A 37 35.00 3.26 18.07
N PRO A 38 35.66 2.16 18.48
CA PRO A 38 36.66 1.49 17.67
C PRO A 38 36.08 0.82 16.43
N GLU A 39 34.76 0.57 16.39
CA GLU A 39 34.08 -0.03 15.25
C GLU A 39 33.67 1.00 14.19
N ARG A 40 33.77 2.31 14.48
CA ARG A 40 33.54 3.38 13.50
C ARG A 40 34.62 3.40 12.41
N SER A 41 34.19 3.46 11.15
CA SER A 41 35.06 3.57 9.96
C SER A 41 35.41 5.03 9.62
N ASN A 42 36.48 5.22 8.84
CA ASN A 42 36.87 6.54 8.29
C ASN A 42 36.04 6.98 7.08
N GLY A 43 35.22 6.10 6.49
CA GLY A 43 34.36 6.40 5.35
C GLY A 43 35.08 6.52 4.01
N VAL A 44 36.36 6.15 3.93
CA VAL A 44 37.13 6.14 2.68
C VAL A 44 36.95 4.79 2.00
N PRO A 45 36.31 4.68 0.81
CA PRO A 45 36.11 3.41 0.14
C PRO A 45 37.42 2.75 -0.29
N LEU A 46 37.42 1.42 -0.42
CA LEU A 46 38.57 0.68 -0.93
C LEU A 46 38.69 0.85 -2.45
N ASN A 47 39.70 1.59 -2.92
CA ASN A 47 39.94 1.84 -4.36
C ASN A 47 39.94 0.57 -5.24
N PRO A 48 40.49 -0.58 -4.81
CA PRO A 48 40.49 -1.79 -5.66
C PRO A 48 39.10 -2.38 -5.91
N HIS A 49 38.12 -2.13 -5.04
CA HIS A 49 36.78 -2.73 -5.09
C HIS A 49 35.67 -1.72 -5.40
N PHE A 50 35.84 -0.47 -4.96
CA PHE A 50 34.84 0.56 -5.14
C PHE A 50 34.91 1.09 -6.58
N ARG A 51 33.87 0.78 -7.38
CA ARG A 51 33.74 1.24 -8.78
C ARG A 51 34.93 0.79 -9.66
N ASN A 52 35.46 -0.40 -9.38
CA ASN A 52 36.50 -1.02 -10.17
C ASN A 52 36.10 -2.47 -10.48
N PRO A 53 35.86 -2.85 -11.74
CA PRO A 53 36.05 -2.05 -12.96
C PRO A 53 35.14 -0.81 -13.03
N PRO A 54 35.56 0.27 -13.72
CA PRO A 54 34.69 1.41 -13.95
C PRO A 54 33.49 0.95 -14.81
N PRO A 55 32.31 1.59 -14.67
CA PRO A 55 31.10 1.14 -15.35
C PRO A 55 31.24 0.95 -16.88
N GLY A 56 32.08 1.76 -17.54
CA GLY A 56 32.33 1.67 -18.99
C GLY A 56 33.37 0.64 -19.43
N ALA A 57 34.01 -0.07 -18.50
CA ALA A 57 34.90 -1.20 -18.84
C ALA A 57 34.15 -2.53 -18.91
N ASN A 58 32.86 -2.55 -18.53
CA ASN A 58 32.01 -3.70 -18.76
C ASN A 58 31.75 -3.85 -20.27
N ASP A 59 31.77 -5.09 -20.77
CA ASP A 59 31.49 -5.38 -22.17
C ASP A 59 30.02 -5.01 -22.49
N PRO A 60 29.78 -4.06 -23.41
CA PRO A 60 28.44 -3.59 -23.72
C PRO A 60 27.54 -4.67 -24.35
N LEU A 61 28.12 -5.76 -24.86
CA LEU A 61 27.38 -6.87 -25.46
C LEU A 61 26.94 -7.94 -24.44
N GLN A 62 27.41 -7.87 -23.19
CA GLN A 62 27.00 -8.80 -22.14
C GLN A 62 25.60 -8.53 -21.61
N TYR A 63 25.07 -7.32 -21.85
CA TYR A 63 23.76 -6.94 -21.34
C TYR A 63 22.67 -7.35 -22.32
N GLU A 64 21.77 -8.21 -21.83
CA GLU A 64 20.53 -8.54 -22.50
C GLU A 64 19.37 -7.93 -21.72
N ASP A 65 18.42 -7.32 -22.42
CA ASP A 65 17.23 -6.74 -21.79
C ASP A 65 16.41 -7.83 -21.10
N PRO A 66 16.19 -7.75 -19.77
CA PRO A 66 15.45 -8.76 -19.07
C PRO A 66 13.98 -8.72 -19.49
N VAL A 67 13.44 -9.88 -19.85
CA VAL A 67 12.03 -10.04 -20.17
C VAL A 67 11.38 -10.98 -19.16
N THR A 68 10.18 -10.66 -18.69
CA THR A 68 9.43 -11.49 -17.74
C THR A 68 8.46 -12.40 -18.47
N LEU A 69 8.34 -13.66 -18.03
CA LEU A 69 7.24 -14.52 -18.44
C LEU A 69 6.02 -14.20 -17.58
N PRO A 70 4.82 -14.01 -18.16
CA PRO A 70 4.42 -14.34 -19.54
C PRO A 70 4.56 -13.20 -20.57
N ALA A 71 5.02 -11.99 -20.18
CA ALA A 71 5.04 -10.82 -21.06
C ALA A 71 5.97 -10.96 -22.28
N GLY A 72 7.04 -11.75 -22.16
CA GLY A 72 8.00 -12.04 -23.24
C GLY A 72 7.65 -13.21 -24.15
N ASP A 73 6.55 -13.91 -23.90
CA ASP A 73 6.18 -15.08 -24.71
C ASP A 73 5.78 -14.64 -26.13
N ILE A 74 6.25 -15.39 -27.12
CA ILE A 74 6.01 -15.17 -28.56
C ILE A 74 4.69 -15.83 -28.97
N ALA A 75 4.32 -16.92 -28.30
CA ALA A 75 3.04 -17.60 -28.49
C ALA A 75 2.02 -17.15 -27.43
N ASP A 76 0.74 -17.23 -27.74
CA ASP A 76 -0.38 -17.05 -26.79
C ASP A 76 -0.39 -15.77 -25.94
N ASN A 77 0.34 -14.72 -26.35
CA ASN A 77 0.48 -13.45 -25.63
C ASN A 77 -0.13 -12.24 -26.40
N PRO A 78 -1.44 -12.28 -26.73
CA PRO A 78 -2.06 -11.19 -27.46
C PRO A 78 -2.16 -9.92 -26.59
N TYR A 79 -1.85 -8.76 -27.17
CA TYR A 79 -1.77 -7.49 -26.45
C TYR A 79 -3.05 -7.13 -25.68
N TRP A 80 -4.23 -7.41 -26.23
CA TRP A 80 -5.52 -7.06 -25.60
C TRP A 80 -5.77 -7.76 -24.25
N LYS A 81 -5.17 -8.93 -23.99
CA LYS A 81 -5.26 -9.61 -22.68
C LYS A 81 -4.41 -8.94 -21.60
N ARG A 82 -3.37 -8.20 -22.00
CA ARG A 82 -2.43 -7.50 -21.11
C ARG A 82 -2.55 -5.97 -21.18
N ASP A 83 -3.58 -5.47 -21.88
CA ASP A 83 -3.83 -4.03 -22.02
C ASP A 83 -4.53 -3.46 -20.79
N ASN A 84 -3.78 -3.31 -19.69
CA ASN A 84 -4.27 -2.71 -18.45
C ASN A 84 -4.62 -1.23 -18.61
N ARG A 85 -4.08 -0.55 -19.63
CA ARG A 85 -4.38 0.87 -19.90
C ARG A 85 -5.82 1.06 -20.33
N ARG A 86 -6.36 0.14 -21.14
CA ARG A 86 -7.78 0.18 -21.57
C ARG A 86 -8.71 -0.50 -20.57
N ASN A 87 -8.20 -1.46 -19.80
CA ASN A 87 -8.96 -2.15 -18.76
C ASN A 87 -8.91 -1.41 -17.40
N TYR A 88 -9.09 -0.09 -17.42
CA TYR A 88 -9.10 0.71 -16.20
C TYR A 88 -10.49 0.66 -15.53
N PRO A 89 -10.56 0.69 -14.18
CA PRO A 89 -11.83 0.77 -13.49
C PRO A 89 -12.52 2.11 -13.78
N GLN A 90 -13.79 2.06 -14.20
CA GLN A 90 -14.56 3.26 -14.49
C GLN A 90 -14.94 3.99 -13.19
N LEU A 91 -14.96 5.32 -13.24
CA LEU A 91 -15.42 6.15 -12.14
C LEU A 91 -16.94 5.98 -11.98
N SER A 92 -17.38 5.50 -10.81
CA SER A 92 -18.80 5.47 -10.45
C SER A 92 -19.21 6.82 -9.85
N VAL A 93 -20.14 7.52 -10.51
CA VAL A 93 -20.72 8.78 -10.04
C VAL A 93 -22.18 8.54 -9.71
N VAL A 94 -22.56 8.83 -8.46
CA VAL A 94 -23.94 8.65 -7.97
C VAL A 94 -24.54 10.02 -7.65
N ASN A 95 -25.56 10.39 -8.42
CA ASN A 95 -26.35 11.61 -8.19
C ASN A 95 -27.47 11.37 -7.17
N GLN A 96 -28.05 12.45 -6.63
CA GLN A 96 -29.15 12.37 -5.66
C GLN A 96 -30.37 11.59 -6.20
N SER A 97 -30.72 11.77 -7.47
CA SER A 97 -31.83 11.05 -8.11
C SER A 97 -31.53 9.56 -8.26
N GLN A 98 -30.31 9.19 -8.64
CA GLN A 98 -29.87 7.79 -8.72
C GLN A 98 -29.86 7.11 -7.35
N PHE A 99 -29.41 7.82 -6.31
CA PHE A 99 -29.46 7.30 -4.94
C PHE A 99 -30.91 7.11 -4.46
N ALA A 100 -31.81 8.05 -4.74
CA ALA A 100 -33.23 7.91 -4.44
C ALA A 100 -33.86 6.70 -5.17
N GLN A 101 -33.51 6.46 -6.44
CA GLN A 101 -33.95 5.26 -7.18
C GLN A 101 -33.49 3.96 -6.50
N LEU A 102 -32.23 3.89 -6.09
CA LEU A 102 -31.68 2.74 -5.39
C LEU A 102 -32.39 2.48 -4.05
N LEU A 103 -32.79 3.53 -3.33
CA LEU A 103 -33.55 3.38 -2.08
C LEU A 103 -34.96 2.80 -2.32
N THR A 104 -35.62 3.18 -3.41
CA THR A 104 -36.99 2.76 -3.73
C THR A 104 -37.06 1.35 -4.34
N ILE A 105 -36.19 1.05 -5.31
CA ILE A 105 -36.23 -0.20 -6.10
C ILE A 105 -35.30 -1.28 -5.53
N GLY A 106 -34.21 -0.88 -4.88
CA GLY A 106 -33.13 -1.77 -4.44
C GLY A 106 -31.94 -1.80 -5.40
N SER A 107 -31.03 -2.75 -5.17
CA SER A 107 -29.84 -2.99 -6.00
C SER A 107 -29.98 -4.29 -6.78
N ALA A 108 -29.06 -4.55 -7.71
CA ALA A 108 -29.02 -5.82 -8.44
C ALA A 108 -28.79 -7.04 -7.50
N GLU A 109 -28.09 -6.83 -6.39
CA GLU A 109 -27.84 -7.87 -5.38
C GLU A 109 -29.02 -8.05 -4.42
N ALA A 110 -29.74 -6.96 -4.12
CA ALA A 110 -30.88 -6.96 -3.19
C ALA A 110 -32.05 -6.14 -3.79
N PRO A 111 -32.84 -6.74 -4.70
CA PRO A 111 -34.01 -6.09 -5.28
C PRO A 111 -35.14 -6.03 -4.23
N LYS A 112 -35.80 -4.87 -4.12
CA LYS A 112 -36.98 -4.68 -3.25
C LYS A 112 -38.30 -4.82 -4.02
N VAL A 113 -38.24 -4.71 -5.35
CA VAL A 113 -39.37 -4.78 -6.26
C VAL A 113 -39.03 -5.77 -7.38
N ASP A 114 -39.96 -6.67 -7.70
CA ASP A 114 -39.79 -7.61 -8.81
C ASP A 114 -39.96 -6.89 -10.15
N LEU A 115 -38.83 -6.56 -10.79
CA LEU A 115 -38.80 -5.93 -12.10
C LEU A 115 -38.84 -7.02 -13.20
N ILE A 116 -40.05 -7.50 -13.53
CA ILE A 116 -40.23 -8.51 -14.57
C ILE A 116 -40.82 -7.87 -15.84
N GLY A 117 -40.11 -8.01 -16.96
CA GLY A 117 -40.56 -7.61 -18.30
C GLY A 117 -40.88 -6.11 -18.45
N GLU A 118 -41.79 -5.77 -19.38
CA GLU A 118 -42.17 -4.38 -19.66
C GLU A 118 -42.76 -3.63 -18.45
N ALA A 119 -43.35 -4.35 -17.49
CA ALA A 119 -43.88 -3.76 -16.26
C ALA A 119 -42.75 -3.22 -15.37
N GLY A 120 -41.61 -3.93 -15.32
CA GLY A 120 -40.41 -3.49 -14.62
C GLY A 120 -39.78 -2.26 -15.27
N GLU A 121 -39.71 -2.21 -16.59
CA GLU A 121 -39.19 -1.03 -17.31
C GLU A 121 -40.04 0.22 -17.06
N LYS A 122 -41.37 0.09 -17.08
CA LYS A 122 -42.28 1.20 -16.77
C LYS A 122 -42.12 1.70 -15.34
N GLN A 123 -41.87 0.79 -14.39
CA GLN A 123 -41.59 1.15 -13.00
C GLN A 123 -40.24 1.86 -12.86
N LEU A 124 -39.19 1.42 -13.55
CA LEU A 124 -37.89 2.11 -13.56
C LEU A 124 -38.00 3.54 -14.10
N VAL A 125 -38.76 3.74 -15.17
CA VAL A 125 -39.00 5.08 -15.75
C VAL A 125 -39.81 5.96 -14.80
N ALA A 126 -40.86 5.42 -14.19
CA ALA A 126 -41.68 6.16 -13.21
C ALA A 126 -40.85 6.58 -11.99
N VAL A 127 -40.05 5.68 -11.42
CA VAL A 127 -39.20 6.00 -10.27
C VAL A 127 -38.08 6.96 -10.66
N LYS A 128 -37.56 6.90 -11.90
CA LYS A 128 -36.61 7.90 -12.41
C LYS A 128 -37.22 9.30 -12.41
N GLN A 129 -38.43 9.45 -12.93
CA GLN A 129 -39.14 10.74 -12.92
C GLN A 129 -39.48 11.21 -11.50
N GLU A 130 -39.94 10.30 -10.63
CA GLU A 130 -40.22 10.65 -9.23
C GLU A 130 -38.96 11.05 -8.46
N SER A 131 -37.81 10.43 -8.76
CA SER A 131 -36.54 10.73 -8.10
C SER A 131 -35.96 12.10 -8.42
N GLU A 132 -36.39 12.72 -9.53
CA GLU A 132 -36.04 14.11 -9.88
C GLU A 132 -36.73 15.12 -8.94
N THR A 133 -37.79 14.71 -8.23
CA THR A 133 -38.49 15.56 -7.26
C THR A 133 -37.72 15.79 -5.95
N GLY A 134 -36.56 15.13 -5.79
CA GLY A 134 -35.60 15.35 -4.72
C GLY A 134 -35.48 14.19 -3.72
N LEU A 135 -34.28 14.01 -3.15
CA LEU A 135 -33.98 12.94 -2.20
C LEU A 135 -34.83 13.00 -0.91
N ALA A 136 -35.21 14.20 -0.47
CA ALA A 136 -36.02 14.39 0.74
C ALA A 136 -37.38 13.66 0.65
N LYS A 137 -38.07 13.78 -0.48
CA LYS A 137 -39.36 13.11 -0.71
C LYS A 137 -39.22 11.58 -0.78
N ALA A 138 -38.10 11.10 -1.32
CA ALA A 138 -37.81 9.67 -1.34
C ALA A 138 -37.57 9.12 0.08
N LEU A 139 -36.90 9.87 0.95
CA LEU A 139 -36.68 9.50 2.36
C LEU A 139 -37.97 9.53 3.19
N GLU A 140 -38.87 10.49 2.95
CA GLU A 140 -40.20 10.52 3.60
C GLU A 140 -41.02 9.27 3.28
N LYS A 141 -40.98 8.82 2.02
CA LYS A 141 -41.68 7.59 1.58
C LYS A 141 -40.97 6.32 2.09
N ALA A 142 -39.65 6.35 2.25
CA ALA A 142 -38.85 5.19 2.61
C ALA A 142 -38.64 5.08 4.13
N SER A 143 -39.72 4.75 4.86
CA SER A 143 -39.73 4.61 6.33
C SER A 143 -38.75 3.55 6.89
N ASN A 144 -38.25 2.65 6.05
CA ASN A 144 -37.25 1.62 6.41
C ASN A 144 -35.86 1.85 5.79
N ALA A 145 -35.61 2.95 5.07
CA ALA A 145 -34.32 3.20 4.39
C ALA A 145 -33.12 3.25 5.36
N THR A 146 -33.36 3.59 6.63
CA THR A 146 -32.33 3.57 7.67
C THR A 146 -31.78 2.17 7.93
N LYS A 147 -32.56 1.09 7.72
CA LYS A 147 -32.08 -0.29 7.88
C LYS A 147 -31.11 -0.72 6.78
N ASP A 148 -31.21 -0.11 5.60
CA ASP A 148 -30.35 -0.45 4.45
C ASP A 148 -29.01 0.29 4.49
N VAL A 149 -29.00 1.48 5.10
CA VAL A 149 -27.80 2.34 5.17
C VAL A 149 -27.06 2.19 6.50
N PHE A 150 -27.79 1.97 7.60
CA PHE A 150 -27.20 1.86 8.93
C PHE A 150 -26.89 0.43 9.30
N VAL A 151 -25.71 0.25 9.88
CA VAL A 151 -25.30 -1.02 10.46
C VAL A 151 -25.78 -1.03 11.90
N ASN A 152 -26.72 -1.92 12.23
CA ASN A 152 -27.33 -2.02 13.57
C ASN A 152 -27.93 -0.68 14.08
N GLY A 153 -28.50 0.13 13.19
CA GLY A 153 -29.12 1.42 13.55
C GLY A 153 -28.14 2.57 13.81
N MET A 154 -26.83 2.34 13.63
CA MET A 154 -25.81 3.38 13.69
C MET A 154 -25.29 3.73 12.28
N PRO A 155 -24.89 4.99 12.03
CA PRO A 155 -24.25 5.35 10.77
C PRO A 155 -22.99 4.49 10.54
N PRO A 156 -22.69 4.12 9.28
CA PRO A 156 -21.49 3.37 8.98
C PRO A 156 -20.26 4.17 9.37
N LEU A 157 -19.29 3.50 10.00
CA LEU A 157 -17.99 4.10 10.27
C LEU A 157 -17.21 4.27 8.95
N PRO A 158 -16.32 5.28 8.84
CA PRO A 158 -15.40 5.33 7.71
C PRO A 158 -14.66 4.00 7.64
N SER A 159 -14.61 3.38 6.46
CA SER A 159 -14.08 2.02 6.34
C SER A 159 -12.67 1.94 6.90
N GLY A 160 -11.83 2.96 6.69
CA GLY A 160 -10.44 3.02 7.16
C GLY A 160 -9.57 1.86 6.64
N GLN A 161 -10.13 1.05 5.74
CA GLN A 161 -9.56 -0.18 5.25
C GLN A 161 -8.60 0.12 4.11
N THR A 162 -7.45 -0.54 4.16
CA THR A 162 -6.46 -0.51 3.10
C THR A 162 -6.28 -1.92 2.57
N LEU A 163 -6.09 -2.08 1.26
CA LEU A 163 -5.78 -3.38 0.66
C LEU A 163 -4.27 -3.71 0.75
N ASN A 164 -3.49 -2.95 1.53
CA ASN A 164 -2.03 -3.07 1.57
C ASN A 164 -1.57 -4.47 2.05
N THR A 165 -2.35 -5.11 2.92
CA THR A 165 -2.08 -6.45 3.45
C THR A 165 -2.77 -7.58 2.64
N GLY A 166 -3.34 -7.27 1.48
CA GLY A 166 -4.08 -8.23 0.64
C GLY A 166 -5.48 -8.57 1.14
N LYS A 167 -5.91 -8.00 2.27
CA LYS A 167 -7.28 -8.01 2.79
C LYS A 167 -7.67 -6.59 3.16
N TRP A 168 -8.95 -6.27 3.02
CA TRP A 168 -9.48 -5.00 3.50
C TRP A 168 -9.44 -4.98 5.04
N ASP A 169 -8.37 -4.43 5.61
CA ASP A 169 -8.22 -4.24 7.05
C ASP A 169 -7.76 -2.82 7.36
N VAL A 170 -8.13 -2.34 8.55
CA VAL A 170 -7.63 -1.08 9.09
C VAL A 170 -6.17 -1.29 9.48
N HIS A 171 -5.29 -0.37 9.08
CA HIS A 171 -3.88 -0.46 9.46
C HIS A 171 -3.76 -0.35 11.00
N LYS A 172 -3.29 -1.43 11.61
CA LYS A 172 -3.09 -1.52 13.06
C LYS A 172 -1.66 -1.14 13.37
N TYR A 173 -1.49 0.00 14.02
CA TYR A 173 -0.19 0.39 14.54
C TYR A 173 0.19 -0.55 15.68
N GLU A 174 1.31 -1.23 15.51
CA GLU A 174 1.91 -2.04 16.56
C GLU A 174 3.13 -1.31 17.11
N LEU A 175 3.30 -1.34 18.43
CA LEU A 175 4.51 -0.82 19.06
C LEU A 175 5.66 -1.77 18.71
N GLU A 176 6.62 -1.26 17.95
CA GLU A 176 7.86 -1.97 17.70
C GLU A 176 8.85 -1.73 18.84
N GLU A 177 9.88 -2.56 18.91
CA GLU A 177 11.02 -2.29 19.78
C GLU A 177 11.57 -0.89 19.48
N SER A 178 11.63 -0.05 20.52
CA SER A 178 12.05 1.34 20.35
C SER A 178 13.49 1.42 19.85
N SER A 179 13.71 2.25 18.84
CA SER A 179 15.05 2.56 18.30
C SER A 179 15.90 3.37 19.27
N TYR A 180 15.28 3.91 20.32
CA TYR A 180 15.90 4.74 21.34
C TYR A 180 15.84 4.08 22.71
N GLY A 181 16.81 4.42 23.57
CA GLY A 181 16.87 3.99 24.97
C GLY A 181 15.59 4.29 25.77
N GLU A 182 15.35 3.55 26.85
CA GLU A 182 14.18 3.67 27.76
C GLU A 182 13.91 5.09 28.32
N GLY A 183 14.88 6.02 28.25
CA GLY A 183 14.73 7.41 28.70
C GLY A 183 14.26 8.41 27.64
N TYR A 184 14.09 7.99 26.39
CA TYR A 184 13.68 8.89 25.30
C TYR A 184 12.15 8.91 25.13
N PRO A 185 11.51 10.08 24.98
CA PRO A 185 10.06 10.20 24.81
C PRO A 185 9.61 9.88 23.37
N CYS A 186 10.27 8.93 22.71
CA CYS A 186 10.01 8.55 21.32
C CYS A 186 9.58 7.08 21.27
N ARG A 187 8.56 6.77 20.47
CA ARG A 187 8.06 5.42 20.24
C ARG A 187 8.25 5.03 18.79
N SER A 188 8.58 3.77 18.54
CA SER A 188 8.63 3.20 17.20
C SER A 188 7.30 2.50 16.90
N PHE A 189 6.72 2.79 15.74
CA PHE A 189 5.48 2.17 15.26
C PHE A 189 5.75 1.49 13.93
N LYS A 190 5.18 0.31 13.76
CA LYS A 190 5.19 -0.47 12.52
C LYS A 190 3.91 -0.27 11.72
#